data_AF-A0A125P610-F1
#
_entry.id   AF-A0A125P610-F1
#
_cell.length_a   1.000
_cell.length_b   1.000
_cell.length_c   1.000
_cell.angle_alpha   90.00
_cell.angle_beta   90.00
_cell.angle_gamma   90.00
#
_symmetry.space_group_name_H-M   'P 1'
#
loop_
_entity.id
_entity.type
_entity.pdbx_description
1 polymer ?
#
loop_
_entity_poly.entity_id
_entity_poly.type
_entity_poly.pdbx_seq_one_letter_code
_entity_poly.pdbx_strand_id
1 'polypeptide(L)'
;MNKKLLKLFSSCVFLLVLLTFNRNSVSASHYLNGNNYTDACTRFVKVIKPINVYKVTTGTCEANNRFKKYGRIKRGAKIWISRYLMSTGGGWVVINDNKYYSTKRTFFFAANGHARANWYKRIN
;
A
#
# COMPACT_ATOMS: atom_id res chain seq x y z
N MET A 1 3.64 54.64 7.84
CA MET A 1 3.12 53.26 7.62
C MET A 1 3.38 52.42 8.88
N ASN A 2 2.32 51.86 9.48
CA ASN A 2 2.40 51.22 10.80
C ASN A 2 3.17 49.89 10.71
N LYS A 3 4.26 49.71 11.48
CA LYS A 3 5.15 48.53 11.40
C LYS A 3 4.42 47.19 11.60
N LYS A 4 3.26 47.20 12.29
CA LYS A 4 2.38 46.02 12.46
C LYS A 4 1.67 45.61 11.15
N LEU A 5 1.23 46.58 10.33
CA LEU A 5 0.58 46.32 9.05
C LEU A 5 1.57 45.73 8.02
N LEU A 6 2.82 46.21 8.00
CA LEU A 6 3.85 45.70 7.09
C LEU A 6 4.23 44.24 7.37
N LYS A 7 4.25 43.83 8.64
CA LYS A 7 4.49 42.43 9.05
C LYS A 7 3.35 41.49 8.65
N LEU A 8 2.10 41.96 8.75
CA LEU A 8 0.92 41.19 8.32
C LEU A 8 0.91 40.97 6.80
N PHE A 9 1.24 42.01 6.02
CA PHE A 9 1.35 41.89 4.56
C PHE A 9 2.47 40.93 4.14
N SER A 10 3.65 41.00 4.78
CA SER A 10 4.76 40.08 4.49
C SER A 10 4.40 38.61 4.78
N SER A 11 3.70 38.35 5.89
CA SER A 11 3.25 37.00 6.26
C SER A 11 2.19 36.43 5.29
N CYS A 12 1.25 37.26 4.84
CA CYS A 12 0.23 36.85 3.86
C CYS A 12 0.84 36.52 2.49
N VAL A 13 1.84 37.29 2.04
CA VAL A 13 2.53 37.05 0.77
C VAL A 13 3.33 35.75 0.83
N PHE A 14 4.00 35.45 1.96
CA PHE A 14 4.75 34.21 2.13
C PHE A 14 3.83 32.96 2.11
N LEU A 15 2.65 33.07 2.70
CA LEU A 15 1.65 31.99 2.69
C LEU A 15 1.08 31.73 1.28
N LEU A 16 0.84 32.80 0.51
CA LEU A 16 0.41 32.72 -0.89
C LEU A 16 1.46 32.06 -1.78
N VAL A 17 2.75 32.35 -1.55
CA VAL A 17 3.86 31.72 -2.27
C VAL A 17 3.97 30.21 -1.93
N LEU A 18 3.76 29.82 -0.68
CA LEU A 18 3.75 28.39 -0.29
C LEU A 18 2.60 27.60 -0.92
N LEU A 19 1.44 28.25 -1.16
CA LEU A 19 0.28 27.63 -1.79
C LEU A 19 0.48 27.41 -3.31
N THR A 20 1.31 28.21 -3.99
CA THR A 20 1.57 28.07 -5.42
C THR A 20 2.63 27.02 -5.75
N PHE A 21 3.56 26.73 -4.84
CA PHE A 21 4.61 25.72 -5.06
C PHE A 21 4.19 24.25 -4.86
N ASN A 22 2.95 23.98 -4.42
CA ASN A 22 2.51 22.62 -4.07
C ASN A 22 1.76 21.86 -5.17
N ARG A 23 1.82 22.31 -6.43
CA ARG A 23 1.08 21.68 -7.55
C ARG A 23 1.89 20.70 -8.41
N ASN A 24 3.16 20.49 -8.12
CA ASN A 24 3.94 19.45 -8.78
C ASN A 24 3.53 18.08 -8.24
N SER A 25 2.45 17.54 -8.81
CA SER A 25 2.12 16.14 -8.66
C SER A 25 3.28 15.34 -9.24
N VAL A 26 4.11 14.75 -8.37
CA VAL A 26 5.18 13.83 -8.79
C VAL A 26 4.49 12.59 -9.36
N SER A 27 4.22 12.64 -10.66
CA SER A 27 3.71 11.50 -11.42
C SER A 27 4.92 10.75 -11.95
N ALA A 28 5.22 9.57 -11.39
CA ALA A 28 6.16 8.67 -12.03
C ALA A 28 5.61 8.31 -13.42
N SER A 29 6.40 8.52 -14.48
CA SER A 29 6.02 8.13 -15.85
C SER A 29 5.84 6.61 -15.97
N HIS A 30 6.46 5.87 -15.06
CA HIS A 30 6.41 4.41 -15.02
C HIS A 30 5.55 3.90 -13.89
N TYR A 31 4.78 2.89 -14.26
CA TYR A 31 3.98 2.08 -13.39
C TYR A 31 4.83 1.24 -12.43
N LEU A 32 4.40 1.13 -11.18
CA LEU A 32 4.98 0.18 -10.23
C LEU A 32 4.85 -1.25 -10.74
N ASN A 33 5.80 -2.09 -10.35
CA ASN A 33 5.91 -3.48 -10.78
C ASN A 33 5.36 -4.43 -9.71
N GLY A 34 4.31 -5.19 -10.04
CA GLY A 34 3.69 -6.19 -9.18
C GLY A 34 4.66 -7.28 -8.71
N ASN A 35 5.61 -7.68 -9.55
CA ASN A 35 6.59 -8.72 -9.23
C ASN A 35 7.48 -8.30 -8.04
N ASN A 36 7.90 -7.02 -8.00
CA ASN A 36 8.73 -6.49 -6.92
C ASN A 36 8.05 -6.62 -5.55
N TYR A 37 6.72 -6.52 -5.49
CA TYR A 37 5.97 -6.72 -4.25
C TYR A 37 5.98 -8.18 -3.81
N THR A 38 5.89 -9.11 -4.75
CA THR A 38 5.90 -10.54 -4.46
C THR A 38 7.29 -11.10 -4.19
N ASP A 39 8.36 -10.47 -4.64
CA ASP A 39 9.74 -10.84 -4.27
C ASP A 39 9.97 -10.73 -2.76
N ALA A 40 9.20 -9.87 -2.08
CA ALA A 40 9.22 -9.75 -0.64
C ALA A 40 8.45 -10.87 0.10
N CYS A 41 7.76 -11.78 -0.61
CA CYS A 41 6.95 -12.86 -0.05
C CYS A 41 7.78 -14.05 0.44
N THR A 42 8.57 -13.82 1.48
CA THR A 42 9.52 -14.80 2.04
C THR A 42 9.04 -15.48 3.33
N ARG A 43 7.80 -15.24 3.77
CA ARG A 43 7.25 -15.85 4.98
C ARG A 43 6.17 -16.86 4.67
N PHE A 44 6.43 -18.13 4.97
CA PHE A 44 5.43 -19.18 4.90
C PHE A 44 4.58 -19.23 6.18
N VAL A 45 3.26 -19.17 6.02
CA VAL A 45 2.33 -19.04 7.16
C VAL A 45 1.10 -19.93 7.00
N LYS A 46 0.51 -20.30 8.13
CA LYS A 46 -0.80 -20.93 8.23
C LYS A 46 -1.83 -19.88 8.62
N VAL A 47 -2.92 -19.80 7.86
CA VAL A 47 -4.05 -18.91 8.18
C VAL A 47 -4.81 -19.47 9.38
N ILE A 48 -4.93 -18.67 10.44
CA ILE A 48 -5.68 -19.02 11.66
C ILE A 48 -7.04 -18.32 11.75
N LYS A 49 -7.20 -17.18 11.06
CA LYS A 49 -8.49 -16.49 10.89
C LYS A 49 -8.68 -16.16 9.41
N PRO A 50 -9.87 -16.40 8.83
CA PRO A 50 -10.10 -16.06 7.43
C PRO A 50 -9.89 -14.56 7.17
N ILE A 51 -9.30 -14.22 6.03
CA ILE A 51 -8.98 -12.82 5.68
C ILE A 51 -9.37 -12.50 4.24
N ASN A 52 -9.85 -11.28 4.01
CA ASN A 52 -10.18 -10.80 2.68
C ASN A 52 -8.92 -10.57 1.86
N VAL A 53 -8.97 -10.98 0.59
CA VAL A 53 -7.92 -10.75 -0.38
C VAL A 53 -8.42 -9.89 -1.51
N TYR A 54 -7.59 -8.95 -1.89
CA TYR A 54 -7.81 -8.01 -2.98
C TYR A 54 -6.80 -8.30 -4.08
N LYS A 55 -7.28 -8.32 -5.33
CA LYS A 55 -6.40 -8.23 -6.49
C LYS A 55 -6.04 -6.76 -6.66
N VAL A 56 -4.75 -6.47 -6.69
CA VAL A 56 -4.23 -5.12 -6.81
C VAL A 56 -3.69 -4.93 -8.22
N THR A 57 -4.19 -3.93 -8.91
CA THR A 57 -3.57 -3.42 -10.14
C THR A 57 -2.68 -2.25 -9.76
N THR A 58 -1.40 -2.33 -10.07
CA THR A 58 -0.42 -1.33 -9.67
C THR A 58 -0.71 0.04 -10.30
N GLY A 59 -0.45 1.13 -9.59
CA GLY A 59 -0.49 2.51 -10.08
C GLY A 59 0.89 3.00 -10.50
N THR A 60 1.02 4.30 -10.77
CA THR A 60 2.31 4.99 -10.91
C THR A 60 2.98 5.23 -9.54
N CYS A 61 2.20 5.18 -8.47
CA CYS A 61 2.65 5.16 -7.07
C CYS A 61 1.69 4.28 -6.25
N GLU A 62 2.04 3.96 -5.00
CA GLU A 62 1.21 3.12 -4.13
C GLU A 62 -0.20 3.67 -3.92
N ALA A 63 -0.33 5.00 -3.83
CA ALA A 63 -1.62 5.66 -3.65
C ALA A 63 -2.55 5.48 -4.88
N ASN A 64 -1.97 5.26 -6.05
CA ASN A 64 -2.69 5.04 -7.30
C ASN A 64 -2.98 3.55 -7.58
N ASN A 65 -2.61 2.64 -6.67
CA ASN A 65 -2.96 1.23 -6.78
C ASN A 65 -4.48 1.05 -6.71
N ARG A 66 -5.03 0.20 -7.58
CA ARG A 66 -6.46 -0.11 -7.60
C ARG A 66 -6.72 -1.46 -6.95
N PHE A 67 -7.53 -1.47 -5.90
CA PHE A 67 -7.86 -2.66 -5.13
C PHE A 67 -9.25 -3.17 -5.51
N LYS A 68 -9.31 -4.38 -6.07
CA LYS A 68 -10.58 -5.06 -6.34
C LYS A 68 -10.69 -6.28 -5.43
N LYS A 69 -11.79 -6.39 -4.67
CA LYS A 69 -12.04 -7.57 -3.83
C LYS A 69 -12.02 -8.82 -4.71
N TYR A 70 -11.18 -9.79 -4.36
CA TYR A 70 -10.98 -11.03 -5.12
C TYR A 70 -11.58 -12.23 -4.41
N GLY A 71 -11.52 -12.26 -3.08
CA GLY A 71 -12.14 -13.33 -2.31
C GLY A 71 -11.67 -13.34 -0.86
N ARG A 72 -11.65 -14.54 -0.27
CA ARG A 72 -11.23 -14.76 1.12
C ARG A 72 -10.29 -15.97 1.19
N ILE A 73 -9.19 -15.83 1.93
CA ILE A 73 -8.36 -16.99 2.30
C ILE A 73 -9.03 -17.66 3.50
N LYS A 74 -9.27 -18.97 3.39
CA LYS A 74 -9.91 -19.75 4.46
C LYS A 74 -8.89 -20.11 5.56
N ARG A 75 -9.38 -20.32 6.78
CA ARG A 75 -8.59 -20.86 7.88
C ARG A 75 -7.99 -22.21 7.47
N GLY A 76 -6.74 -22.46 7.88
CA GLY A 76 -5.98 -23.67 7.57
C GLY A 76 -5.14 -23.59 6.30
N ALA A 77 -5.41 -22.64 5.40
CA ALA A 77 -4.62 -22.44 4.20
C ALA A 77 -3.16 -22.12 4.55
N LYS A 78 -2.22 -22.65 3.76
CA LYS A 78 -0.80 -22.32 3.84
C LYS A 78 -0.44 -21.45 2.64
N ILE A 79 0.21 -20.32 2.88
CA ILE A 79 0.54 -19.34 1.84
C ILE A 79 1.85 -18.63 2.16
N TRP A 80 2.46 -18.05 1.14
CA TRP A 80 3.57 -17.13 1.30
C TRP A 80 3.05 -15.70 1.40
N ILE A 81 3.63 -14.95 2.34
CA ILE A 81 3.27 -13.54 2.56
C ILE A 81 4.52 -12.66 2.60
N SER A 82 4.35 -11.37 2.33
CA SER A 82 5.42 -10.38 2.49
C SER A 82 5.99 -10.39 3.91
N ARG A 83 7.29 -10.12 4.05
CA ARG A 83 7.90 -9.94 5.38
C ARG A 83 7.31 -8.73 6.13
N TYR A 84 7.00 -7.67 5.39
CA TYR A 84 6.59 -6.38 5.91
C TYR A 84 5.09 -6.16 5.70
N LEU A 85 4.50 -5.42 6.65
CA LEU A 85 3.19 -4.82 6.51
C LEU A 85 3.32 -3.66 5.53
N MET A 86 2.54 -3.66 4.45
CA MET A 86 2.49 -2.50 3.58
C MET A 86 1.73 -1.38 4.26
N SER A 87 2.33 -0.19 4.28
CA SER A 87 1.68 1.04 4.78
C SER A 87 0.37 1.31 4.04
N THR A 88 0.33 1.02 2.74
CA THR A 88 -0.86 1.16 1.90
C THR A 88 -1.86 0.05 2.22
N GLY A 89 -2.88 0.38 3.03
CA GLY A 89 -3.99 -0.51 3.33
C GLY A 89 -3.76 -1.50 4.48
N GLY A 90 -2.63 -1.39 5.20
CA GLY A 90 -2.39 -2.14 6.44
C GLY A 90 -2.41 -3.65 6.26
N GLY A 91 -1.70 -4.20 5.28
CA GLY A 91 -1.82 -5.63 4.97
C GLY A 91 -0.55 -6.25 4.42
N TRP A 92 -0.69 -7.49 3.96
CA TRP A 92 0.43 -8.27 3.43
C TRP A 92 0.19 -8.62 1.98
N VAL A 93 1.24 -8.56 1.17
CA VAL A 93 1.25 -9.18 -0.16
C VAL A 93 1.17 -10.68 0.05
N VAL A 94 0.38 -11.37 -0.76
CA VAL A 94 0.22 -12.82 -0.68
C VAL A 94 0.51 -13.46 -2.03
N ILE A 95 1.19 -14.59 -2.01
CA ILE A 95 1.44 -15.42 -3.19
C ILE A 95 1.17 -16.90 -2.87
N ASN A 96 0.62 -17.60 -3.85
CA ASN A 96 0.36 -19.03 -3.82
C ASN A 96 0.23 -19.51 -5.26
N ASP A 97 1.08 -20.46 -5.65
CA ASP A 97 1.26 -20.98 -7.02
C ASP A 97 -0.04 -21.32 -7.76
N ASN A 98 -1.11 -21.66 -7.02
CA ASN A 98 -2.38 -22.09 -7.61
C ASN A 98 -3.46 -21.00 -7.71
N LYS A 99 -3.31 -19.86 -7.02
CA LYS A 99 -4.43 -18.89 -6.91
C LYS A 99 -4.02 -17.43 -6.82
N TYR A 100 -2.93 -17.13 -6.14
CA TYR A 100 -2.49 -15.76 -5.89
C TYR A 100 -1.18 -15.58 -6.64
N TYR A 101 -1.26 -15.24 -7.93
CA TYR A 101 -0.12 -15.06 -8.83
C TYR A 101 0.38 -13.60 -8.88
N SER A 102 1.52 -13.38 -9.52
CA SER A 102 2.05 -12.04 -9.79
C SER A 102 2.26 -11.81 -11.29
N THR A 103 2.14 -10.55 -11.70
CA THR A 103 2.61 -10.07 -13.00
C THR A 103 3.20 -8.68 -12.81
N LYS A 104 3.81 -8.11 -13.86
CA LYS A 104 4.27 -6.72 -13.85
C LYS A 104 3.22 -5.72 -13.36
N ARG A 105 1.93 -5.99 -13.53
CA ARG A 105 0.85 -5.04 -13.21
C ARG A 105 -0.16 -5.55 -12.20
N THR A 106 0.09 -6.70 -11.57
CA THR A 106 -0.87 -7.35 -10.68
C THR A 106 -0.18 -8.09 -9.55
N PHE A 107 -0.71 -7.93 -8.33
CA PHE A 107 -0.38 -8.77 -7.18
C PHE A 107 -1.63 -8.95 -6.30
N PHE A 108 -1.54 -9.75 -5.23
CA PHE A 108 -2.63 -9.97 -4.29
C PHE A 108 -2.29 -9.48 -2.90
N PHE A 109 -3.30 -8.95 -2.21
CA PHE A 109 -3.14 -8.28 -0.93
C PHE A 109 -4.17 -8.75 0.09
N ALA A 110 -3.69 -9.27 1.22
CA ALA A 110 -4.52 -9.61 2.37
C ALA A 110 -4.64 -8.39 3.29
N ALA A 111 -5.81 -7.74 3.24
CA ALA A 111 -6.05 -6.52 4.00
C ALA A 111 -6.38 -6.83 5.46
N ASN A 112 -5.59 -6.28 6.38
CA ASN A 112 -5.79 -6.43 7.82
C ASN A 112 -6.12 -5.05 8.39
N GLY A 113 -7.31 -4.87 8.97
CA GLY A 113 -7.69 -3.59 9.57
C GLY A 113 -6.89 -3.20 10.83
N HIS A 114 -5.77 -3.87 11.11
CA HIS A 114 -4.99 -3.73 12.34
C HIS A 114 -3.49 -3.64 12.02
N ALA A 115 -2.77 -2.83 12.79
CA ALA A 115 -1.31 -2.69 12.68
C ALA A 115 -0.54 -3.99 13.01
N ARG A 116 -1.16 -4.90 13.78
CA ARG A 116 -0.55 -6.19 14.16
C ARG A 116 -1.25 -7.35 13.45
N ALA A 117 -0.45 -8.32 13.03
CA ALA A 117 -0.95 -9.57 12.45
C ALA A 117 -1.74 -10.37 13.49
N ASN A 118 -3.01 -10.68 13.18
CA ASN A 118 -3.87 -11.50 14.04
C ASN A 118 -4.54 -12.67 13.29
N TRP A 119 -4.21 -12.86 12.01
CA TRP A 119 -4.89 -13.77 11.09
C TRP A 119 -4.04 -14.97 10.64
N TYR A 120 -2.73 -14.95 10.90
CA TYR A 120 -1.82 -16.03 10.55
C TYR A 120 -0.88 -16.43 11.71
N LYS A 121 -0.30 -17.63 11.60
CA LYS A 121 0.86 -18.09 12.37
C LYS A 121 1.95 -18.52 11.40
N ARG A 122 3.21 -18.24 11.72
CA ARG A 122 4.35 -18.71 10.92
C ARG A 122 4.41 -20.24 10.98
N ILE A 123 4.73 -20.85 9.85
CA ILE A 123 5.13 -22.26 9.78
C ILE A 123 6.65 -22.21 9.70
N ASN A 124 7.32 -22.70 10.74
CA ASN A 124 8.76 -22.91 10.71
C ASN A 124 9.07 -24.16 9.91
#